data_AF-A0A840DEX1-F1
#
_entry.id   AF-A0A840DEX1-F1
#
_cell.length_a   1.000
_cell.length_b   1.000
_cell.length_c   1.000
_cell.angle_alpha   90.00
_cell.angle_beta   90.00
_cell.angle_gamma   90.00
#
_symmetry.space_group_name_H-M   'P 1'
#
loop_
_entity.id
_entity.type
_entity.pdbx_description
1 polymer ?
#
loop_
_entity_poly.entity_id
_entity_poly.type
_entity_poly.pdbx_seq_one_letter_code
_entity_poly.pdbx_strand_id
1 'polypeptide(L)' 'MSRQTIIAIESGKYDPSLPLAFKLAAVFGVQIEDLFIPDTSAGIIKPEN' A
#
# COMPACT_ATOMS: atom_id res chain seq x y z
N MET A 1 6.22 3.61 14.17
CA MET A 1 6.94 3.45 12.89
C MET A 1 8.42 3.63 13.17
N SER A 2 9.28 2.72 12.73
CA SER A 2 10.73 2.89 12.86
C SER A 2 11.30 3.52 11.59
N ARG A 3 12.52 4.09 11.65
CA ARG A 3 13.21 4.60 10.45
C ARG A 3 13.33 3.54 9.34
N GLN A 4 13.46 2.28 9.71
CA GLN A 4 13.51 1.16 8.76
C GLN A 4 12.21 1.02 7.96
N THR A 5 11.05 1.28 8.57
CA THR A 5 9.75 1.29 7.86
C THR A 5 9.71 2.39 6.81
N ILE A 6 10.23 3.58 7.12
CA ILE A 6 10.27 4.71 6.19
C ILE A 6 11.17 4.38 5.00
N ILE A 7 12.38 3.86 5.26
CA ILE A 7 13.35 3.48 4.21
C ILE A 7 12.78 2.41 3.28
N ALA A 8 12.05 1.43 3.82
CA ALA A 8 11.42 0.39 3.00
C ALA A 8 10.33 0.96 2.07
N ILE A 9 9.52 1.90 2.58
CA ILE A 9 8.51 2.63 1.80
C ILE A 9 9.19 3.43 0.68
N GLU A 10 10.23 4.20 1.01
CA GLU A 10 11.00 5.00 0.03
C GLU A 10 11.70 4.13 -1.04
N SER A 11 12.08 2.90 -0.69
CA SER A 11 12.75 1.97 -1.60
C SER A 11 11.77 1.19 -2.50
N GLY A 12 10.45 1.40 -2.38
CA GLY A 12 9.43 0.65 -3.12
C GLY A 12 9.38 -0.85 -2.79
N LYS A 13 10.11 -1.30 -1.77
CA LYS A 13 10.19 -2.68 -1.28
C LYS A 13 9.33 -2.88 -0.03
N TYR A 14 8.20 -2.19 0.03
CA TYR A 14 7.30 -2.27 1.15
C TYR A 14 5.98 -2.86 0.70
N ASP A 15 5.62 -3.98 1.30
CA ASP A 15 4.26 -4.50 1.29
C ASP A 15 3.57 -4.00 2.56
N PRO A 16 2.96 -2.80 2.54
CA PRO A 16 2.26 -2.27 3.69
C PRO A 16 1.12 -3.22 4.04
N SER A 17 1.09 -3.68 5.30
CA SER A 17 -0.10 -4.38 5.77
C SER A 17 -1.32 -3.47 5.65
N LEU A 18 -2.48 -4.05 5.31
CA LEU A 18 -3.75 -3.31 5.20
C LEU A 18 -4.00 -2.34 6.37
N PRO A 19 -3.80 -2.72 7.65
CA PRO A 19 -3.99 -1.80 8.78
C PRO A 19 -3.06 -0.58 8.77
N LEU A 20 -1.85 -0.70 8.22
CA LEU A 20 -0.94 0.42 8.10
C LEU A 20 -1.37 1.37 6.98
N ALA A 21 -1.76 0.81 5.83
CA ALA A 21 -2.24 1.58 4.70
C ALA A 21 -3.45 2.45 5.09
N PHE A 22 -4.41 1.90 5.83
CA PHE A 22 -5.55 2.67 6.35
C PHE A 22 -5.15 3.77 7.35
N LYS A 23 -4.16 3.52 8.21
CA LYS A 23 -3.66 4.54 9.14
C LYS A 23 -3.03 5.72 8.41
N LEU A 24 -2.28 5.44 7.34
CA LEU A 24 -1.66 6.49 6.52
C LEU A 24 -2.72 7.30 5.76
N ALA A 25 -3.69 6.63 5.14
CA ALA A 25 -4.83 7.29 4.50
C ALA A 25 -5.57 8.23 5.47
N ALA A 26 -5.83 7.79 6.70
CA ALA A 26 -6.46 8.60 7.74
C ALA A 26 -5.62 9.82 8.16
N VAL A 27 -4.28 9.70 8.19
CA VAL A 27 -3.38 10.81 8.54
C VAL A 27 -3.37 11.88 7.44
N PHE A 28 -3.39 11.48 6.18
CA PHE A 28 -3.40 12.40 5.03
C PHE A 28 -4.81 12.88 4.66
N GLY A 29 -5.86 12.26 5.19
CA GLY A 29 -7.25 12.61 4.90
C GLY A 29 -7.68 12.26 3.48
N VAL A 30 -7.05 11.25 2.87
CA VAL A 30 -7.30 10.79 1.49
C VAL A 30 -7.76 9.34 1.48
N GLN A 31 -8.19 8.82 0.32
CA GLN A 31 -8.54 7.41 0.20
C GLN A 31 -7.28 6.54 0.16
N ILE A 32 -7.41 5.25 0.50
CA ILE A 32 -6.27 4.32 0.51
C ILE A 32 -5.73 4.11 -0.92
N GLU A 33 -6.62 4.16 -1.92
CA GLU A 33 -6.34 4.07 -3.34
C GLU A 33 -5.54 5.26 -3.88
N ASP A 34 -5.60 6.42 -3.21
CA ASP A 34 -4.80 7.60 -3.57
C ASP A 34 -3.32 7.45 -3.14
N LEU A 35 -3.03 6.53 -2.20
CA LEU A 35 -1.70 6.31 -1.62
C LEU A 35 -1.07 4.97 -2.03
N PHE A 36 -1.88 3.95 -2.29
CA PHE A 36 -1.42 2.59 -2.56
C PHE A 36 -2.08 2.01 -3.81
N ILE A 37 -1.26 1.45 -4.69
CA ILE A 37 -1.72 0.78 -5.91
C ILE A 37 -1.57 -0.72 -5.69
N PRO A 38 -2.65 -1.52 -5.81
CA PRO A 38 -2.55 -2.96 -5.70
C PRO A 38 -1.63 -3.48 -6.82
N ASP A 39 -0.62 -4.26 -6.43
CA ASP A 39 0.26 -4.90 -7.38
C ASP A 39 -0.55 -5.90 -8.21
N THR A 40 -0.84 -5.54 -9.45
CA THR A 40 -1.70 -6.32 -10.35
C THR A 40 -1.03 -7.64 -10.80
N SER A 41 0.23 -7.88 -10.40
CA SER A 41 0.90 -9.16 -10.63
C SER A 41 0.52 -10.24 -9.61
N ALA A 42 -0.03 -9.87 -8.45
CA ALA A 42 -0.65 -10.81 -7.53
C ALA A 42 -1.96 -11.29 -8.16
N GLY A 43 -1.92 -12.46 -8.82
CA GLY A 43 -2.94 -12.97 -9.74
C GLY A 43 -4.31 -13.25 -9.14
N ILE A 44 -5.04 -12.21 -8.77
CA ILE A 44 -6.39 -12.29 -8.20
C ILE A 44 -7.36 -11.40 -8.98
N ILE A 45 -7.26 -11.35 -10.31
CA ILE A 45 -8.37 -11.07 -11.23
C ILE A 45 -7.88 -11.27 -12.67
N LYS A 46 -8.08 -12.46 -13.23
CA LYS A 46 -8.34 -12.54 -14.67
C LYS A 46 -9.81 -12.15 -14.82
N PRO A 47 -10.16 -11.11 -15.60
CA PRO A 47 -11.55 -10.96 -16.02
C PRO A 47 -11.89 -12.19 -16.86
N GLU A 48 -12.59 -13.13 -16.24
CA GLU A 48 -13.20 -14.25 -16.94
C GLU A 48 -14.20 -13.70 -17.95
N ASN A 49 -14.05 -14.12 -19.20
CA ASN A 49 -15.08 -14.03 -20.23
C ASN A 49 -15.55 -15.45 -20.55
#